data_AF-A0A8H2Y3T7-F1
#
_entry.id   AF-A0A8H2Y3T7-F1
#
_cell.length_a   1.000
_cell.length_b   1.000
_cell.length_c   1.000
_cell.angle_alpha   90.00
_cell.angle_beta   90.00
_cell.angle_gamma   90.00
#
_symmetry.space_group_name_H-M   'P 1'
#
loop_
_entity.id
_entity.type
_entity.pdbx_description
1 polymer ?
#
loop_
_entity_poly.entity_id
_entity_poly.type
_entity_poly.pdbx_seq_one_letter_code
_entity_poly.pdbx_strand_id
1 'polypeptide(L)'
;MLSTTRVGLGMLALRRAQGPGMARLRVTGQIGHPQRGLKLFPRFFARMLPLKQQQPTGQTEHKDEKSAQREQHPKHADAGIVNPVSLPGTGVGMFGFGAGGADAIVTTLIGITVVFVGGVAYVEWYKANVLSKIEAAFAPGYDPALELANHPSRSSEEFHEFEVSCRHMERKEQAVVDSIMEGNEGGHYYLFVGPKGSGKSTMVIDAMRKVSADGIAVCEAHPDLEVLRLRLGKALNYEFNEDSQTGLFQRRDPREGGPRLDIERAMNKLEKVAIRRAKRTGRPIVLVFNNIHLFNNDDEGRLLLQQLQQRAESWAESHIVTMVFLSDDFWPYPVMRQIANRMQTYAVKDLEPTETLKAFQKLRKDTLRNLGLKETESDEVIAEAALTSGGRLAYMSRLARSKKDMRHLIERLKDGEKSWLLTNTGLIPDCDDDVMDEQKWSSCTWLLLREFVKRREKLEEEAREKKEANPDGPEVHVPMPSISYYECRQIMTRPDFINQLDHLNIISIDIEHKVRLDSIVTLEAAREVVNEEGFDELLEGVRDRVDEIESLHRTRELTFKDVESGDRIRVMVDKGGSGWRIFK
;
A
#
# COMPACT_ATOMS: atom_id res chain seq x y z
N MET A 1 -21.74 -61.46 3.55
CA MET A 1 -21.44 -62.50 2.53
C MET A 1 -21.75 -61.92 1.16
N LEU A 2 -21.05 -62.36 0.08
CA LEU A 2 -21.35 -62.07 -1.34
C LEU A 2 -21.60 -60.57 -1.65
N SER A 3 -20.63 -59.74 -2.05
CA SER A 3 -19.64 -59.92 -3.13
C SER A 3 -20.26 -60.36 -4.46
N THR A 4 -20.62 -59.37 -5.29
CA THR A 4 -20.96 -59.54 -6.72
C THR A 4 -20.33 -58.40 -7.53
N THR A 5 -19.05 -58.55 -7.85
CA THR A 5 -18.28 -57.55 -8.61
C THR A 5 -18.74 -57.54 -10.08
N ARG A 6 -19.59 -56.56 -10.46
CA ARG A 6 -19.96 -56.36 -11.88
C ARG A 6 -18.77 -55.79 -12.65
N VAL A 7 -18.12 -56.63 -13.45
CA VAL A 7 -17.12 -56.19 -14.44
C VAL A 7 -17.86 -55.58 -15.63
N GLY A 8 -17.94 -54.25 -15.65
CA GLY A 8 -18.50 -53.51 -16.80
C GLY A 8 -17.50 -53.46 -17.94
N LEU A 9 -17.77 -54.16 -19.04
CA LEU A 9 -16.89 -54.20 -20.22
C LEU A 9 -17.10 -52.96 -21.11
N GLY A 10 -16.57 -51.82 -20.68
CA GLY A 10 -16.61 -50.58 -21.46
C GLY A 10 -15.66 -50.63 -22.67
N MET A 11 -16.19 -50.57 -23.90
CA MET A 11 -15.38 -50.38 -25.10
C MET A 11 -14.77 -48.97 -25.13
N LEU A 12 -13.44 -48.88 -25.01
CA LEU A 12 -12.69 -47.63 -25.16
C LEU A 12 -12.24 -47.47 -26.62
N ALA A 13 -12.73 -46.42 -27.29
CA ALA A 13 -12.38 -46.12 -28.67
C ALA A 13 -11.04 -45.37 -28.75
N LEU A 14 -10.01 -46.04 -29.28
CA LEU A 14 -8.72 -45.42 -29.60
C LEU A 14 -8.84 -44.60 -30.91
N ARG A 15 -8.80 -43.26 -30.81
CA ARG A 15 -8.69 -42.38 -31.99
C ARG A 15 -7.22 -42.15 -32.33
N ARG A 16 -6.80 -42.57 -33.53
CA ARG A 16 -5.40 -42.54 -33.98
C ARG A 16 -4.98 -41.11 -34.39
N ALA A 17 -4.12 -40.47 -33.61
CA ALA A 17 -3.44 -39.24 -34.03
C ALA A 17 -2.31 -39.56 -35.04
N GLN A 18 -1.97 -38.62 -35.91
CA GLN A 18 -0.86 -38.77 -36.87
C GLN A 18 0.46 -38.31 -36.23
N GLY A 19 1.36 -39.26 -36.01
CA GLY A 19 2.71 -39.04 -35.48
C GLY A 19 3.32 -40.37 -35.02
N PRO A 20 4.64 -40.58 -35.16
CA PRO A 20 5.27 -41.82 -34.72
C PRO A 20 5.36 -41.89 -33.18
N GLY A 21 4.90 -43.01 -32.60
CA GLY A 21 5.29 -43.41 -31.24
C GLY A 21 4.45 -42.91 -30.05
N MET A 22 3.28 -42.29 -30.23
CA MET A 22 2.39 -41.95 -29.10
C MET A 22 0.96 -42.49 -29.24
N ALA A 23 0.51 -43.21 -28.20
CA ALA A 23 -0.88 -43.55 -27.95
C ALA A 23 -1.35 -42.84 -26.67
N ARG A 24 -2.43 -42.04 -26.76
CA ARG A 24 -3.04 -41.36 -25.60
C ARG A 24 -4.29 -42.12 -25.15
N LEU A 25 -4.50 -42.22 -23.83
CA LEU A 25 -5.65 -42.90 -23.24
C LEU A 25 -6.22 -42.03 -22.11
N ARG A 26 -7.35 -41.37 -22.39
CA ARG A 26 -8.08 -40.55 -21.40
C ARG A 26 -8.91 -41.44 -20.47
N VAL A 27 -8.90 -41.14 -19.17
CA VAL A 27 -9.76 -41.77 -18.15
C VAL A 27 -10.49 -40.68 -17.39
N THR A 28 -11.81 -40.59 -17.55
CA THR A 28 -12.66 -39.66 -16.79
C THR A 28 -13.03 -40.26 -15.44
N GLY A 29 -13.14 -39.42 -14.42
CA GLY A 29 -13.53 -39.86 -13.09
C GLY A 29 -13.89 -38.72 -12.15
N GLN A 30 -15.14 -38.69 -11.68
CA GLN A 30 -15.53 -37.87 -10.55
C GLN A 30 -14.89 -38.40 -9.25
N ILE A 31 -14.50 -37.48 -8.37
CA ILE A 31 -13.99 -37.77 -7.02
C ILE A 31 -14.88 -37.02 -6.02
N GLY A 32 -15.55 -37.75 -5.13
CA GLY A 32 -16.21 -37.17 -3.97
C GLY A 32 -15.21 -36.95 -2.84
N HIS A 33 -15.19 -35.75 -2.25
CA HIS A 33 -14.34 -35.44 -1.09
C HIS A 33 -14.98 -35.92 0.24
N PRO A 34 -14.27 -36.70 1.08
CA PRO A 34 -14.60 -36.81 2.48
C PRO A 34 -14.09 -35.57 3.23
N GLN A 35 -14.96 -34.86 3.96
CA GLN A 35 -14.54 -33.74 4.81
C GLN A 35 -13.64 -34.22 5.96
N ARG A 36 -12.51 -33.54 6.20
CA ARG A 36 -11.91 -33.39 7.56
C ARG A 36 -10.74 -32.39 7.61
N GLY A 37 -10.85 -31.42 8.53
CA GLY A 37 -9.71 -30.78 9.21
C GLY A 37 -8.94 -29.71 8.44
N LEU A 38 -9.22 -28.42 8.74
CA LEU A 38 -8.27 -27.34 8.44
C LEU A 38 -6.98 -27.54 9.25
N LYS A 39 -5.84 -27.31 8.60
CA LYS A 39 -4.60 -26.86 9.25
C LYS A 39 -3.95 -25.78 8.38
N LEU A 40 -3.54 -24.68 9.02
CA LEU A 40 -2.75 -23.63 8.40
C LEU A 40 -1.33 -24.15 8.10
N PHE A 41 -0.70 -23.66 7.03
CA PHE A 41 0.52 -22.83 7.08
C PHE A 41 0.79 -22.27 5.66
N PRO A 42 1.47 -21.11 5.50
CA PRO A 42 1.62 -20.44 4.21
C PRO A 42 2.98 -20.68 3.56
N ARG A 43 3.04 -20.43 2.23
CA ARG A 43 4.20 -20.06 1.39
C ARG A 43 3.79 -20.27 -0.07
N PHE A 44 3.62 -19.22 -0.87
CA PHE A 44 3.86 -19.21 -2.34
C PHE A 44 3.60 -17.85 -3.04
N PHE A 45 3.90 -16.71 -2.41
CA PHE A 45 3.94 -15.41 -3.10
C PHE A 45 5.30 -14.74 -2.93
N ALA A 46 6.22 -15.10 -3.82
CA ALA A 46 7.59 -14.55 -3.88
C ALA A 46 8.14 -14.56 -5.32
N ARG A 47 7.26 -14.36 -6.33
CA ARG A 47 7.68 -14.40 -7.74
C ARG A 47 6.74 -13.66 -8.72
N MET A 48 6.56 -12.36 -8.53
CA MET A 48 6.24 -11.43 -9.64
C MET A 48 6.58 -9.99 -9.23
N LEU A 49 7.78 -9.54 -9.60
CA LEU A 49 8.23 -8.14 -9.56
C LEU A 49 9.12 -7.91 -10.81
N PRO A 50 9.09 -6.70 -11.41
CA PRO A 50 9.73 -6.45 -12.70
C PRO A 50 11.27 -6.45 -12.63
N LEU A 51 11.90 -6.87 -13.72
CA LEU A 51 13.37 -6.93 -13.86
C LEU A 51 14.00 -5.53 -13.84
N LYS A 52 15.00 -5.34 -12.97
CA LYS A 52 15.77 -4.10 -12.88
C LYS A 52 16.87 -4.05 -13.95
N GLN A 53 17.21 -2.83 -14.39
CA GLN A 53 18.07 -2.54 -15.52
C GLN A 53 19.49 -3.16 -15.42
N GLN A 54 20.03 -3.57 -16.56
CA GLN A 54 21.42 -4.03 -16.70
C GLN A 54 22.39 -2.84 -16.83
N GLN A 55 23.58 -2.97 -16.24
CA GLN A 55 24.78 -2.23 -16.63
C GLN A 55 25.99 -3.20 -16.66
N PRO A 56 27.05 -2.88 -17.45
CA PRO A 56 27.84 -3.93 -18.11
C PRO A 56 29.05 -4.42 -17.31
N THR A 57 29.32 -5.72 -17.40
CA THR A 57 30.58 -6.34 -17.01
C THR A 57 31.55 -6.40 -18.19
N GLY A 58 32.65 -5.64 -18.13
CA GLY A 58 33.81 -5.84 -18.98
C GLY A 58 34.86 -6.71 -18.27
N GLN A 59 35.32 -7.78 -18.94
CA GLN A 59 36.48 -8.57 -18.50
C GLN A 59 37.54 -8.58 -19.60
N THR A 60 38.80 -8.41 -19.21
CA THR A 60 39.98 -8.71 -20.03
C THR A 60 41.07 -9.29 -19.14
N GLU A 61 41.37 -10.57 -19.32
CA GLU A 61 42.58 -11.19 -18.76
C GLU A 61 43.73 -11.08 -19.77
N HIS A 62 44.95 -10.80 -19.28
CA HIS A 62 46.11 -11.72 -19.41
C HIS A 62 47.44 -11.06 -18.92
N LYS A 63 48.25 -11.85 -18.21
CA LYS A 63 49.69 -12.21 -18.44
C LYS A 63 50.72 -11.11 -18.79
N ASP A 64 52.03 -11.23 -18.52
CA ASP A 64 52.95 -12.13 -17.78
C ASP A 64 54.34 -11.39 -17.76
N GLU A 65 55.42 -11.68 -17.02
CA GLU A 65 55.84 -12.73 -16.07
C GLU A 65 57.11 -12.26 -15.27
N LYS A 66 57.52 -12.99 -14.22
CA LYS A 66 58.94 -13.14 -13.72
C LYS A 66 59.66 -11.88 -13.13
N SER A 67 60.72 -11.97 -12.29
CA SER A 67 61.45 -13.12 -11.69
C SER A 67 62.32 -12.77 -10.45
N ALA A 68 62.37 -13.72 -9.50
CA ALA A 68 63.55 -14.27 -8.76
C ALA A 68 64.36 -13.48 -7.69
N GLN A 69 64.43 -14.12 -6.49
CA GLN A 69 65.54 -14.19 -5.51
C GLN A 69 65.88 -12.92 -4.68
N ARG A 70 66.39 -13.00 -3.44
CA ARG A 70 67.14 -14.09 -2.76
C ARG A 70 66.82 -14.19 -1.24
N GLU A 71 67.29 -15.25 -0.57
CA GLU A 71 66.96 -15.62 0.82
C GLU A 71 67.71 -14.83 1.91
N GLN A 72 67.11 -14.71 3.11
CA GLN A 72 67.71 -15.12 4.41
C GLN A 72 66.70 -15.06 5.58
N HIS A 73 66.99 -15.79 6.66
CA HIS A 73 66.11 -16.06 7.83
C HIS A 73 67.01 -16.23 9.09
N PRO A 74 66.50 -16.12 10.33
CA PRO A 74 65.87 -14.96 10.96
C PRO A 74 66.57 -14.55 12.30
N LYS A 75 66.25 -13.36 12.85
CA LYS A 75 66.38 -13.10 14.31
C LYS A 75 65.30 -12.16 14.87
N HIS A 76 64.58 -12.70 15.87
CA HIS A 76 63.94 -12.09 17.05
C HIS A 76 63.39 -10.65 17.08
N ALA A 77 62.17 -10.60 17.65
CA ALA A 77 61.68 -9.70 18.71
C ALA A 77 60.64 -8.61 18.36
N ASP A 78 59.56 -8.69 19.14
CA ASP A 78 58.64 -7.67 19.67
C ASP A 78 57.88 -6.72 18.72
N ALA A 79 56.55 -6.84 18.80
CA ALA A 79 55.59 -5.98 18.12
C ALA A 79 55.40 -4.65 18.88
N GLY A 80 55.91 -3.56 18.32
CA GLY A 80 55.63 -2.21 18.80
C GLY A 80 54.18 -1.80 18.55
N ILE A 81 53.48 -1.36 19.60
CA ILE A 81 52.12 -0.81 19.51
C ILE A 81 52.18 0.59 18.88
N VAL A 82 51.28 0.87 17.94
CA VAL A 82 51.17 2.18 17.25
C VAL A 82 50.33 3.15 18.09
N ASN A 83 50.77 4.40 18.19
CA ASN A 83 50.13 5.45 18.98
C ASN A 83 48.70 5.81 18.50
N PRO A 84 47.78 6.19 19.42
CA PRO A 84 46.56 6.90 19.07
C PRO A 84 46.84 8.36 18.66
N VAL A 85 45.91 8.96 17.92
CA VAL A 85 46.04 10.30 17.31
C VAL A 85 45.89 11.43 18.35
N SER A 86 46.76 12.44 18.26
CA SER A 86 46.68 13.67 19.05
C SER A 86 45.66 14.67 18.49
N LEU A 87 44.70 15.11 19.30
CA LEU A 87 43.92 16.32 18.98
C LEU A 87 44.74 17.59 19.31
N PRO A 88 44.73 18.63 18.44
CA PRO A 88 45.32 19.92 18.75
C PRO A 88 44.35 20.80 19.58
N GLY A 89 44.88 21.56 20.54
CA GLY A 89 44.16 22.72 21.10
C GLY A 89 43.55 22.58 22.49
N THR A 90 44.19 21.89 23.45
CA THR A 90 43.95 22.18 24.88
C THR A 90 45.21 21.92 25.71
N GLY A 91 45.91 22.99 26.09
CA GLY A 91 47.19 22.89 26.79
C GLY A 91 47.03 22.65 28.30
N VAL A 92 46.95 21.40 28.72
CA VAL A 92 47.15 20.98 30.13
C VAL A 92 48.38 20.09 30.19
N GLY A 93 49.56 20.72 30.32
CA GLY A 93 50.84 20.03 30.32
C GLY A 93 51.22 19.45 31.68
N MET A 94 51.63 18.18 31.68
CA MET A 94 52.40 17.47 32.72
C MET A 94 51.92 17.58 34.18
N PHE A 95 51.38 16.47 34.70
CA PHE A 95 51.67 16.05 36.07
C PHE A 95 52.84 15.06 36.06
N GLY A 96 53.87 15.33 36.86
CA GLY A 96 55.02 14.46 37.02
C GLY A 96 54.79 13.37 38.06
N PHE A 97 55.37 12.18 37.85
CA PHE A 97 55.37 11.11 38.85
C PHE A 97 56.33 11.43 39.99
N GLY A 98 55.84 11.80 41.19
CA GLY A 98 56.78 12.17 42.26
C GLY A 98 56.30 12.59 43.65
N ALA A 99 55.18 12.09 44.20
CA ALA A 99 54.97 12.05 45.67
C ALA A 99 53.75 11.17 46.05
N GLY A 100 53.84 10.43 47.15
CA GLY A 100 52.71 9.87 47.92
C GLY A 100 51.68 9.00 47.16
N GLY A 101 51.62 7.70 47.48
CA GLY A 101 50.57 6.82 46.93
C GLY A 101 49.13 7.30 47.21
N ALA A 102 48.90 8.01 48.31
CA ALA A 102 47.63 8.65 48.61
C ALA A 102 47.23 9.75 47.62
N ASP A 103 48.18 10.54 47.12
CA ASP A 103 47.93 11.69 46.25
C ASP A 103 47.58 11.24 44.82
N ALA A 104 48.23 10.17 44.36
CA ALA A 104 47.84 9.46 43.14
C ALA A 104 46.43 8.85 43.24
N ILE A 105 46.07 8.27 44.39
CA ILE A 105 44.73 7.74 44.65
C ILE A 105 43.69 8.88 44.65
N VAL A 106 43.95 9.98 45.34
CA VAL A 106 43.06 11.16 45.38
C VAL A 106 42.87 11.75 43.98
N THR A 107 43.95 11.93 43.21
CA THR A 107 43.87 12.42 41.82
C THR A 107 43.05 11.49 40.93
N THR A 108 43.22 10.17 41.09
CA THR A 108 42.45 9.16 40.35
C THR A 108 40.96 9.19 40.73
N LEU A 109 40.64 9.31 42.03
CA LEU A 109 39.26 9.42 42.53
C LEU A 109 38.57 10.70 42.06
N ILE A 110 39.29 11.83 42.02
CA ILE A 110 38.79 13.09 41.45
C ILE A 110 38.51 12.91 39.95
N GLY A 111 39.43 12.33 39.19
CA GLY A 111 39.23 12.04 37.77
C GLY A 111 38.00 11.16 37.50
N ILE A 112 37.85 10.05 38.24
CA ILE A 112 36.68 9.17 38.16
C ILE A 112 35.39 9.92 38.52
N THR A 113 35.42 10.75 39.56
CA THR A 113 34.25 11.54 40.00
C THR A 113 33.82 12.55 38.94
N VAL A 114 34.77 13.27 38.33
CA VAL A 114 34.50 14.24 37.25
C VAL A 114 33.94 13.53 36.02
N VAL A 115 34.51 12.38 35.63
CA VAL A 115 33.99 11.57 34.50
C VAL A 115 32.59 11.02 34.80
N PHE A 116 32.33 10.55 36.01
CA PHE A 116 31.00 10.06 36.41
C PHE A 116 29.94 11.16 36.41
N VAL A 117 30.21 12.30 37.07
CA VAL A 117 29.29 13.45 37.13
C VAL A 117 29.07 14.03 35.73
N GLY A 118 30.13 14.18 34.92
CA GLY A 118 30.03 14.63 33.53
C GLY A 118 29.21 13.67 32.67
N GLY A 119 29.37 12.35 32.85
CA GLY A 119 28.57 11.33 32.17
C GLY A 119 27.09 11.37 32.54
N VAL A 120 26.77 11.52 33.83
CA VAL A 120 25.38 11.69 34.31
C VAL A 120 24.77 12.96 33.74
N ALA A 121 25.44 14.10 33.86
CA ALA A 121 24.97 15.38 33.35
C ALA A 121 24.77 15.37 31.82
N TYR A 122 25.66 14.74 31.07
CA TYR A 122 25.51 14.55 29.62
C TYR A 122 24.30 13.68 29.28
N VAL A 123 24.08 12.57 30.00
CA VAL A 123 22.93 11.68 29.78
C VAL A 123 21.60 12.35 30.12
N GLU A 124 21.54 13.18 31.17
CA GLU A 124 20.35 13.96 31.50
C GLU A 124 20.10 15.09 30.51
N TRP A 125 21.13 15.85 30.14
CA TRP A 125 21.05 16.87 29.09
C TRP A 125 20.60 16.25 27.75
N TYR A 126 21.15 15.11 27.34
CA TYR A 126 20.76 14.44 26.10
C TYR A 126 19.30 13.99 26.14
N LYS A 127 18.83 13.40 27.25
CA LYS A 127 17.41 13.04 27.44
C LYS A 127 16.50 14.27 27.34
N ALA A 128 16.87 15.37 27.99
CA ALA A 128 16.11 16.62 27.94
C ALA A 128 16.10 17.23 26.52
N ASN A 129 17.25 17.27 25.85
CA ASN A 129 17.40 17.79 24.48
C ASN A 129 16.57 16.99 23.47
N VAL A 130 16.56 15.66 23.55
CA VAL A 130 15.71 14.79 22.71
C VAL A 130 14.22 15.06 22.93
N LEU A 131 13.77 15.22 24.18
CA LEU A 131 12.38 15.58 24.47
C LEU A 131 12.03 17.00 24.02
N SER A 132 13.00 17.93 24.04
CA SER A 132 12.85 19.30 23.54
C SER A 132 12.76 19.36 22.00
N LYS A 133 13.55 18.55 21.28
CA LYS A 133 13.43 18.39 19.82
C LYS A 133 12.03 17.91 19.43
N ILE A 134 11.55 16.83 20.08
CA ILE A 134 10.21 16.28 19.84
C ILE A 134 9.11 17.27 20.25
N GLU A 135 9.32 18.11 21.26
CA GLU A 135 8.36 19.17 21.63
C GLU A 135 8.32 20.32 20.60
N ALA A 136 9.47 20.65 19.99
CA ALA A 136 9.54 21.58 18.87
C ALA A 136 8.89 21.03 17.59
N ALA A 137 8.79 19.69 17.42
CA ALA A 137 8.13 19.06 16.27
C ALA A 137 6.62 19.34 16.14
N PHE A 138 6.01 19.91 17.18
CA PHE A 138 4.60 20.31 17.20
C PHE A 138 4.43 21.83 17.39
N ALA A 139 5.50 22.61 17.25
CA ALA A 139 5.44 24.07 17.43
C ALA A 139 4.80 24.76 16.20
N PRO A 140 4.15 25.93 16.38
CA PRO A 140 3.57 26.66 15.25
C PRO A 140 4.61 26.94 14.16
N GLY A 141 4.27 26.58 12.91
CA GLY A 141 5.13 26.71 11.74
C GLY A 141 6.12 25.57 11.53
N TYR A 142 6.31 24.65 12.48
CA TYR A 142 7.16 23.48 12.29
C TYR A 142 6.34 22.31 11.71
N ASP A 143 6.37 22.13 10.40
CA ASP A 143 6.07 20.85 9.76
C ASP A 143 6.86 20.71 8.44
N PRO A 144 7.80 19.75 8.35
CA PRO A 144 8.57 19.49 7.14
C PRO A 144 7.77 18.96 5.93
N ALA A 145 6.47 18.65 6.06
CA ALA A 145 5.58 18.37 4.95
C ALA A 145 4.93 19.65 4.40
N LEU A 146 4.40 20.51 5.28
CA LEU A 146 3.86 21.84 4.94
C LEU A 146 4.94 22.81 4.44
N GLU A 147 6.17 22.75 4.97
CA GLU A 147 7.34 23.44 4.38
C GLU A 147 7.61 22.97 2.95
N LEU A 148 7.57 21.66 2.69
CA LEU A 148 7.81 21.10 1.35
C LEU A 148 6.68 21.47 0.37
N ALA A 149 5.42 21.45 0.83
CA ALA A 149 4.26 21.91 0.06
C ALA A 149 4.34 23.40 -0.28
N ASN A 150 4.89 24.22 0.61
CA ASN A 150 5.13 25.65 0.39
C ASN A 150 6.37 25.96 -0.46
N HIS A 151 7.30 25.01 -0.64
CA HIS A 151 8.56 25.28 -1.33
C HIS A 151 8.36 25.35 -2.86
N PRO A 152 8.68 26.47 -3.52
CA PRO A 152 8.62 26.57 -4.97
C PRO A 152 9.74 25.72 -5.62
N SER A 153 9.37 24.82 -6.51
CA SER A 153 10.27 24.07 -7.38
C SER A 153 9.52 23.74 -8.67
N ARG A 154 10.19 23.52 -9.79
CA ARG A 154 9.53 23.35 -11.10
C ARG A 154 8.54 22.17 -11.20
N SER A 155 8.62 21.18 -10.30
CA SER A 155 7.63 20.11 -10.18
C SER A 155 6.62 20.33 -9.06
N SER A 156 6.98 21.07 -7.99
CA SER A 156 6.01 21.52 -6.99
C SER A 156 5.21 22.76 -7.41
N GLU A 157 5.55 23.46 -8.49
CA GLU A 157 4.68 24.48 -9.11
C GLU A 157 3.32 23.85 -9.48
N GLU A 158 3.31 22.71 -10.18
CA GLU A 158 2.07 22.00 -10.51
C GLU A 158 1.34 21.43 -9.28
N PHE A 159 2.07 21.07 -8.23
CA PHE A 159 1.52 20.47 -6.99
C PHE A 159 0.96 21.54 -6.03
N HIS A 160 1.64 22.68 -5.92
CA HIS A 160 1.22 23.85 -5.17
C HIS A 160 0.10 24.60 -5.91
N GLU A 161 0.03 24.53 -7.25
CA GLU A 161 -1.14 24.97 -8.04
C GLU A 161 -2.34 24.03 -7.86
N PHE A 162 -2.12 22.70 -7.87
CA PHE A 162 -3.13 21.71 -7.48
C PHE A 162 -3.68 22.02 -6.08
N GLU A 163 -2.81 22.25 -5.10
CA GLU A 163 -3.21 22.54 -3.74
C GLU A 163 -3.95 23.88 -3.63
N VAL A 164 -3.38 24.99 -4.14
CA VAL A 164 -3.98 26.33 -4.10
C VAL A 164 -5.35 26.38 -4.77
N SER A 165 -5.54 25.67 -5.88
CA SER A 165 -6.84 25.61 -6.56
C SER A 165 -7.90 24.89 -5.72
N CYS A 166 -7.53 23.82 -5.01
CA CYS A 166 -8.48 23.02 -4.23
C CYS A 166 -8.99 23.68 -2.94
N ARG A 167 -8.27 24.68 -2.38
CA ARG A 167 -8.53 25.31 -1.06
C ARG A 167 -9.94 25.86 -0.82
N HIS A 168 -10.72 26.09 -1.87
CA HIS A 168 -12.07 26.66 -1.78
C HIS A 168 -13.19 25.64 -1.99
N MET A 169 -12.90 24.34 -2.00
CA MET A 169 -13.89 23.28 -2.12
C MET A 169 -14.46 22.91 -0.74
N GLU A 170 -15.51 23.60 -0.33
CA GLU A 170 -16.24 23.35 0.92
C GLU A 170 -16.79 21.91 0.95
N ARG A 171 -16.50 21.18 2.03
CA ARG A 171 -16.83 19.76 2.23
C ARG A 171 -17.51 19.54 3.56
N LYS A 172 -18.42 18.58 3.61
CA LYS A 172 -19.23 18.23 4.81
C LYS A 172 -18.33 17.72 5.95
N GLU A 173 -17.25 17.06 5.59
CA GLU A 173 -16.24 16.50 6.49
C GLU A 173 -15.24 17.55 7.00
N GLN A 174 -15.05 18.68 6.30
CA GLN A 174 -13.97 19.63 6.61
C GLN A 174 -14.10 20.21 8.02
N ALA A 175 -15.31 20.55 8.47
CA ALA A 175 -15.53 21.07 9.82
C ALA A 175 -15.13 20.06 10.92
N VAL A 176 -15.23 18.75 10.63
CA VAL A 176 -14.79 17.69 11.55
C VAL A 176 -13.27 17.54 11.52
N VAL A 177 -12.65 17.55 10.33
CA VAL A 177 -11.19 17.53 10.17
C VAL A 177 -10.56 18.74 10.88
N ASP A 178 -11.12 19.93 10.70
CA ASP A 178 -10.72 21.16 11.39
C ASP A 178 -10.75 20.99 12.92
N SER A 179 -11.86 20.49 13.49
CA SER A 179 -12.00 20.32 14.96
C SER A 179 -10.99 19.31 15.53
N ILE A 180 -10.71 18.24 14.78
CA ILE A 180 -9.68 17.24 15.11
C ILE A 180 -8.29 17.88 15.10
N MET A 181 -7.95 18.61 14.03
CA MET A 181 -6.63 19.23 13.83
C MET A 181 -6.37 20.40 14.79
N GLU A 182 -7.40 21.14 15.19
CA GLU A 182 -7.33 22.14 16.27
C GLU A 182 -7.08 21.52 17.66
N GLY A 183 -7.16 20.19 17.80
CA GLY A 183 -7.03 19.50 19.08
C GLY A 183 -8.23 19.71 20.00
N ASN A 184 -9.41 20.02 19.45
CA ASN A 184 -10.64 20.12 20.23
C ASN A 184 -11.23 18.72 20.51
N GLU A 185 -11.11 17.80 19.55
CA GLU A 185 -11.57 16.41 19.68
C GLU A 185 -10.55 15.53 20.43
N GLY A 186 -10.92 15.06 21.62
CA GLY A 186 -10.15 14.12 22.44
C GLY A 186 -10.99 12.92 22.88
N GLY A 187 -10.35 11.87 23.41
CA GLY A 187 -11.02 10.61 23.79
C GLY A 187 -11.16 9.61 22.64
N HIS A 188 -10.79 10.00 21.42
CA HIS A 188 -10.94 9.25 20.19
C HIS A 188 -9.68 9.28 19.32
N TYR A 189 -9.61 8.36 18.38
CA TYR A 189 -8.71 8.42 17.23
C TYR A 189 -9.46 8.07 15.96
N TYR A 190 -8.94 8.46 14.81
CA TYR A 190 -9.71 8.57 13.58
C TYR A 190 -9.13 7.75 12.44
N LEU A 191 -10.00 7.15 11.63
CA LEU A 191 -9.65 6.47 10.39
C LEU A 191 -10.50 7.04 9.24
N PHE A 192 -9.86 7.72 8.30
CA PHE A 192 -10.49 8.22 7.08
C PHE A 192 -10.19 7.26 5.93
N VAL A 193 -11.24 6.66 5.34
CA VAL A 193 -11.18 5.70 4.23
C VAL A 193 -11.88 6.30 3.02
N GLY A 194 -11.47 5.94 1.80
CA GLY A 194 -12.20 6.27 0.57
C GLY A 194 -11.27 6.33 -0.64
N PRO A 195 -11.78 6.49 -1.87
CA PRO A 195 -10.99 6.39 -3.10
C PRO A 195 -9.72 7.25 -3.15
N LYS A 196 -8.73 6.80 -3.91
CA LYS A 196 -7.52 7.57 -4.19
C LYS A 196 -7.86 8.88 -4.89
N GLY A 197 -7.28 9.98 -4.43
CA GLY A 197 -7.61 11.30 -4.94
C GLY A 197 -9.00 11.83 -4.55
N SER A 198 -9.72 11.17 -3.61
CA SER A 198 -10.97 11.70 -3.05
C SER A 198 -10.80 12.93 -2.16
N GLY A 199 -9.54 13.32 -1.83
CA GLY A 199 -9.20 14.58 -1.15
C GLY A 199 -8.83 14.49 0.34
N LYS A 200 -8.76 13.28 0.92
CA LYS A 200 -8.42 13.04 2.34
C LYS A 200 -7.23 13.88 2.85
N SER A 201 -6.07 13.75 2.20
CA SER A 201 -4.84 14.45 2.62
C SER A 201 -4.93 15.96 2.40
N THR A 202 -5.67 16.42 1.39
CA THR A 202 -5.92 17.86 1.14
C THR A 202 -6.68 18.48 2.31
N MET A 203 -7.77 17.85 2.78
CA MET A 203 -8.55 18.34 3.93
C MET A 203 -7.69 18.50 5.19
N VAL A 204 -6.75 17.57 5.41
CA VAL A 204 -5.80 17.63 6.53
C VAL A 204 -4.81 18.77 6.36
N ILE A 205 -4.23 18.97 5.17
CA ILE A 205 -3.25 20.05 4.94
C ILE A 205 -3.93 21.43 5.03
N ASP A 206 -5.16 21.59 4.53
CA ASP A 206 -5.90 22.85 4.66
C ASP A 206 -6.23 23.15 6.14
N ALA A 207 -6.62 22.14 6.92
CA ALA A 207 -6.81 22.28 8.37
C ALA A 207 -5.50 22.60 9.12
N MET A 208 -4.37 21.99 8.72
CA MET A 208 -3.04 22.33 9.25
C MET A 208 -2.65 23.77 8.93
N ARG A 209 -2.91 24.25 7.70
CA ARG A 209 -2.67 25.64 7.30
C ARG A 209 -3.47 26.61 8.16
N LYS A 210 -4.74 26.30 8.44
CA LYS A 210 -5.64 27.09 9.31
C LYS A 210 -5.06 27.31 10.71
N VAL A 211 -4.41 26.30 11.31
CA VAL A 211 -3.78 26.38 12.65
C VAL A 211 -2.27 26.61 12.63
N SER A 212 -1.67 26.90 11.47
CA SER A 212 -0.21 26.99 11.29
C SER A 212 0.56 25.77 11.83
N ALA A 213 -0.01 24.57 11.66
CA ALA A 213 0.47 23.28 12.18
C ALA A 213 0.67 23.19 13.71
N ASP A 214 0.18 24.15 14.52
CA ASP A 214 0.39 24.08 15.97
C ASP A 214 -0.28 22.84 16.59
N GLY A 215 0.54 21.98 17.19
CA GLY A 215 0.07 20.74 17.81
C GLY A 215 -0.04 19.54 16.87
N ILE A 216 0.32 19.67 15.59
CA ILE A 216 0.16 18.61 14.58
C ILE A 216 1.53 18.13 14.07
N ALA A 217 1.70 16.82 13.87
CA ALA A 217 2.79 16.25 13.08
C ALA A 217 2.25 15.21 12.08
N VAL A 218 2.85 15.13 10.89
CA VAL A 218 2.43 14.22 9.80
C VAL A 218 3.55 13.25 9.44
N CYS A 219 3.23 11.96 9.47
CA CYS A 219 4.09 10.88 9.00
C CYS A 219 3.46 10.21 7.76
N GLU A 220 4.22 10.02 6.69
CA GLU A 220 3.79 9.21 5.55
C GLU A 220 4.11 7.73 5.79
N ALA A 221 3.11 6.87 5.68
CA ALA A 221 3.30 5.42 5.65
C ALA A 221 4.18 4.97 4.47
N HIS A 222 4.83 3.81 4.63
CA HIS A 222 5.70 3.22 3.63
C HIS A 222 5.80 1.70 3.87
N PRO A 223 5.95 0.86 2.82
CA PRO A 223 6.02 -0.61 2.98
C PRO A 223 7.31 -1.08 3.65
N ASP A 224 8.44 -0.42 3.36
CA ASP A 224 9.69 -0.64 4.08
C ASP A 224 9.67 0.09 5.43
N LEU A 225 9.82 -0.68 6.52
CA LEU A 225 9.86 -0.18 7.89
C LEU A 225 11.08 0.70 8.20
N GLU A 226 12.20 0.55 7.49
CA GLU A 226 13.36 1.45 7.67
C GLU A 226 13.04 2.86 7.18
N VAL A 227 12.43 2.95 6.00
CA VAL A 227 11.98 4.23 5.45
C VAL A 227 10.86 4.82 6.30
N LEU A 228 9.94 4.02 6.82
CA LEU A 228 8.94 4.48 7.79
C LEU A 228 9.58 5.01 9.08
N ARG A 229 10.57 4.31 9.64
CA ARG A 229 11.35 4.75 10.81
C ARG A 229 11.94 6.14 10.55
N LEU A 230 12.66 6.32 9.44
CA LEU A 230 13.26 7.61 9.07
C LEU A 230 12.20 8.71 8.85
N ARG A 231 11.05 8.39 8.24
CA ARG A 231 9.93 9.33 8.03
C ARG A 231 9.28 9.77 9.35
N LEU A 232 9.04 8.84 10.28
CA LEU A 232 8.54 9.15 11.62
C LEU A 232 9.57 9.96 12.42
N GLY A 233 10.87 9.70 12.23
CA GLY A 233 11.94 10.51 12.78
C GLY A 233 11.88 11.96 12.31
N LYS A 234 11.79 12.18 10.99
CA LYS A 234 11.62 13.53 10.41
C LYS A 234 10.37 14.23 10.96
N ALA A 235 9.23 13.51 11.01
CA ALA A 235 7.96 14.04 11.52
C ALA A 235 8.01 14.44 13.01
N LEU A 236 8.79 13.72 13.83
CA LEU A 236 8.93 13.96 15.26
C LEU A 236 10.20 14.74 15.64
N ASN A 237 10.94 15.31 14.68
CA ASN A 237 12.26 15.94 14.88
C ASN A 237 13.21 15.02 15.69
N TYR A 238 13.13 13.72 15.45
CA TYR A 238 13.75 12.68 16.24
C TYR A 238 14.78 11.90 15.41
N GLU A 239 16.05 12.08 15.75
CA GLU A 239 17.14 11.30 15.20
C GLU A 239 17.21 9.92 15.86
N PHE A 240 17.15 8.86 15.05
CA PHE A 240 17.46 7.50 15.47
C PHE A 240 18.98 7.36 15.61
N ASN A 241 19.51 7.77 16.76
CA ASN A 241 20.96 7.75 17.02
C ASN A 241 21.48 6.32 17.26
N GLU A 242 21.60 5.54 16.19
CA GLU A 242 22.27 4.23 16.18
C GLU A 242 23.72 4.36 16.68
N ASP A 243 24.42 5.43 16.26
CA ASP A 243 25.80 5.74 16.67
C ASP A 243 25.89 6.97 17.61
N SER A 244 25.01 7.08 18.63
CA SER A 244 25.32 7.99 19.74
C SER A 244 26.60 7.55 20.45
N GLN A 245 27.46 8.50 20.86
CA GLN A 245 28.78 8.20 21.44
C GLN A 245 28.76 7.39 22.76
N THR A 246 27.58 7.05 23.29
CA THR A 246 27.43 6.00 24.31
C THR A 246 27.98 4.64 23.86
N GLY A 247 27.94 4.33 22.55
CA GLY A 247 28.55 3.15 21.96
C GLY A 247 30.08 3.07 22.06
N LEU A 248 30.77 4.17 22.45
CA LEU A 248 32.21 4.16 22.74
C LEU A 248 32.53 3.43 24.06
N PHE A 249 31.55 3.30 24.96
CA PHE A 249 31.71 2.67 26.28
C PHE A 249 30.69 1.56 26.56
N GLN A 250 29.62 1.47 25.77
CA GLN A 250 28.65 0.37 25.81
C GLN A 250 28.93 -0.58 24.65
N ARG A 251 29.21 -1.86 24.96
CA ARG A 251 29.14 -2.93 23.94
C ARG A 251 27.73 -2.89 23.34
N ARG A 252 27.63 -2.87 22.00
CA ARG A 252 26.36 -3.08 21.29
C ARG A 252 25.68 -4.32 21.88
N ASP A 253 24.47 -4.17 22.40
CA ASP A 253 23.66 -5.29 22.84
C ASP A 253 23.39 -6.15 21.59
N PRO A 254 23.66 -7.47 21.58
CA PRO A 254 23.41 -8.34 20.42
C PRO A 254 21.91 -8.46 20.04
N ARG A 255 21.05 -7.64 20.63
CA ARG A 255 19.63 -7.45 20.36
C ARG A 255 19.34 -6.01 19.92
N GLU A 256 20.20 -5.43 19.07
CA GLU A 256 19.89 -4.21 18.32
C GLU A 256 18.52 -4.39 17.65
N GLY A 257 17.57 -3.54 18.05
CA GLY A 257 16.16 -3.74 17.76
C GLY A 257 15.82 -3.22 16.37
N GLY A 258 15.31 -4.08 15.51
CA GLY A 258 14.85 -3.69 14.18
C GLY A 258 13.75 -2.61 14.22
N PRO A 259 13.44 -1.96 13.08
CA PRO A 259 12.80 -0.65 13.02
C PRO A 259 11.51 -0.49 13.82
N ARG A 260 10.71 -1.56 13.93
CA ARG A 260 9.48 -1.60 14.71
C ARG A 260 9.67 -1.33 16.22
N LEU A 261 10.79 -1.77 16.81
CA LEU A 261 11.13 -1.45 18.20
C LEU A 261 11.66 -0.01 18.34
N ASP A 262 12.30 0.52 17.30
CA ASP A 262 12.76 1.90 17.27
C ASP A 262 11.60 2.89 17.15
N ILE A 263 10.62 2.60 16.28
CA ILE A 263 9.33 3.28 16.24
C ILE A 263 8.70 3.27 17.65
N GLU A 264 8.68 2.13 18.34
CA GLU A 264 8.18 2.04 19.72
C GLU A 264 8.98 2.93 20.70
N ARG A 265 10.31 2.96 20.59
CA ARG A 265 11.19 3.84 21.40
C ARG A 265 10.93 5.33 21.13
N ALA A 266 10.61 5.71 19.90
CA ALA A 266 10.21 7.08 19.55
C ALA A 266 8.83 7.43 20.14
N MET A 267 7.84 6.53 20.02
CA MET A 267 6.50 6.72 20.59
C MET A 267 6.55 6.85 22.13
N ASN A 268 7.37 6.06 22.82
CA ASN A 268 7.62 6.19 24.27
C ASN A 268 8.27 7.53 24.69
N LYS A 269 8.95 8.24 23.77
CA LYS A 269 9.47 9.59 24.00
C LYS A 269 8.40 10.65 23.71
N LEU A 270 7.64 10.46 22.62
CA LEU A 270 6.51 11.29 22.24
C LEU A 270 5.45 11.37 23.35
N GLU A 271 5.10 10.25 23.99
CA GLU A 271 4.17 10.22 25.12
C GLU A 271 4.55 11.20 26.25
N LYS A 272 5.84 11.32 26.55
CA LYS A 272 6.37 12.25 27.57
C LYS A 272 6.34 13.71 27.13
N VAL A 273 6.26 13.97 25.83
CA VAL A 273 6.00 15.30 25.28
C VAL A 273 4.50 15.58 25.32
N ALA A 274 3.67 14.64 24.85
CA ALA A 274 2.21 14.72 24.84
C ALA A 274 1.64 15.01 26.24
N ILE A 275 2.05 14.27 27.28
CA ILE A 275 1.62 14.49 28.67
C ILE A 275 2.01 15.90 29.17
N ARG A 276 3.19 16.41 28.81
CA ARG A 276 3.62 17.76 29.23
C ARG A 276 2.88 18.85 28.46
N ARG A 277 2.67 18.68 27.16
CA ARG A 277 1.96 19.62 26.30
C ARG A 277 0.47 19.69 26.66
N ALA A 278 -0.22 18.55 26.78
CA ALA A 278 -1.64 18.50 27.16
C ALA A 278 -1.90 19.17 28.52
N LYS A 279 -1.01 19.00 29.51
CA LYS A 279 -1.06 19.72 30.80
C LYS A 279 -0.86 21.24 30.69
N ARG A 280 -0.24 21.74 29.61
CA ARG A 280 0.03 23.17 29.35
C ARG A 280 -1.05 23.81 28.48
N THR A 281 -1.58 23.09 27.49
CA THR A 281 -2.53 23.61 26.48
C THR A 281 -3.99 23.23 26.75
N GLY A 282 -4.24 22.21 27.59
CA GLY A 282 -5.57 21.62 27.75
C GLY A 282 -6.06 20.82 26.54
N ARG A 283 -5.18 20.53 25.56
CA ARG A 283 -5.50 19.85 24.29
C ARG A 283 -4.50 18.73 23.99
N PRO A 284 -4.94 17.58 23.43
CA PRO A 284 -4.03 16.59 22.87
C PRO A 284 -3.17 17.17 21.74
N ILE A 285 -2.06 16.52 21.42
CA ILE A 285 -1.39 16.69 20.12
C ILE A 285 -2.02 15.79 19.07
N VAL A 286 -1.91 16.14 17.79
CA VAL A 286 -2.44 15.37 16.67
C VAL A 286 -1.28 14.71 15.92
N LEU A 287 -1.37 13.39 15.73
CA LEU A 287 -0.39 12.63 14.96
C LEU A 287 -1.08 11.97 13.76
N VAL A 288 -0.77 12.46 12.57
CA VAL A 288 -1.36 11.96 11.32
C VAL A 288 -0.45 10.91 10.70
N PHE A 289 -1.00 9.73 10.38
CA PHE A 289 -0.38 8.73 9.53
C PHE A 289 -1.10 8.73 8.17
N ASN A 290 -0.48 9.33 7.16
CA ASN A 290 -1.01 9.38 5.80
C ASN A 290 -0.72 8.06 5.05
N ASN A 291 -1.63 7.64 4.18
CA ASN A 291 -1.51 6.49 3.28
C ASN A 291 -1.25 5.11 3.94
N ILE A 292 -1.88 4.78 5.08
CA ILE A 292 -1.57 3.55 5.85
C ILE A 292 -1.80 2.21 5.10
N HIS A 293 -2.56 2.24 4.01
CA HIS A 293 -2.65 1.11 3.07
C HIS A 293 -1.29 0.67 2.51
N LEU A 294 -0.29 1.57 2.49
CA LEU A 294 1.07 1.31 2.03
C LEU A 294 1.92 0.48 3.00
N PHE A 295 1.45 0.11 4.20
CA PHE A 295 2.22 -0.76 5.11
C PHE A 295 2.36 -2.21 4.65
N ASN A 296 1.82 -2.58 3.48
CA ASN A 296 1.51 -3.93 3.01
C ASN A 296 0.46 -4.67 3.86
N ASN A 297 -0.36 -5.48 3.19
CA ASN A 297 -1.37 -6.33 3.82
C ASN A 297 -0.80 -7.71 4.23
N ASP A 298 0.46 -7.73 4.66
CA ASP A 298 1.21 -8.91 5.11
C ASP A 298 1.30 -8.99 6.65
N ASP A 299 1.98 -10.01 7.18
CA ASP A 299 2.09 -10.21 8.63
C ASP A 299 2.90 -9.11 9.33
N GLU A 300 3.86 -8.46 8.66
CA GLU A 300 4.70 -7.41 9.26
C GLU A 300 3.95 -6.06 9.26
N GLY A 301 3.35 -5.69 8.14
CA GLY A 301 2.50 -4.51 8.00
C GLY A 301 1.29 -4.50 8.93
N ARG A 302 0.62 -5.66 9.08
CA ARG A 302 -0.49 -5.83 10.03
C ARG A 302 -0.03 -5.70 11.48
N LEU A 303 1.11 -6.26 11.85
CA LEU A 303 1.65 -6.15 13.21
C LEU A 303 2.06 -4.71 13.55
N LEU A 304 2.65 -3.97 12.60
CA LEU A 304 2.90 -2.54 12.74
C LEU A 304 1.59 -1.77 12.96
N LEU A 305 0.59 -1.98 12.09
CA LEU A 305 -0.69 -1.28 12.16
C LEU A 305 -1.40 -1.51 13.50
N GLN A 306 -1.38 -2.76 13.99
CA GLN A 306 -1.91 -3.12 15.30
C GLN A 306 -1.14 -2.46 16.45
N GLN A 307 0.18 -2.34 16.37
CA GLN A 307 0.99 -1.63 17.37
C GLN A 307 0.68 -0.13 17.40
N LEU A 308 0.59 0.53 16.24
CA LEU A 308 0.17 1.93 16.14
C LEU A 308 -1.24 2.13 16.70
N GLN A 309 -2.17 1.20 16.44
CA GLN A 309 -3.52 1.24 16.99
C GLN A 309 -3.57 1.03 18.51
N GLN A 310 -2.77 0.11 19.07
CA GLN A 310 -2.68 -0.07 20.53
C GLN A 310 -2.21 1.21 21.23
N ARG A 311 -1.30 1.95 20.59
CA ARG A 311 -0.92 3.30 21.03
C ARG A 311 -2.06 4.32 20.86
N ALA A 312 -2.79 4.27 19.75
CA ALA A 312 -3.95 5.15 19.51
C ALA A 312 -5.05 5.00 20.58
N GLU A 313 -5.45 3.77 20.91
CA GLU A 313 -6.43 3.47 21.98
C GLU A 313 -6.02 4.06 23.33
N SER A 314 -4.78 3.81 23.76
CA SER A 314 -4.26 4.26 25.07
C SER A 314 -4.06 5.78 25.16
N TRP A 315 -3.59 6.42 24.09
CA TRP A 315 -3.37 7.87 24.06
C TRP A 315 -4.66 8.67 23.84
N ALA A 316 -5.65 8.08 23.17
CA ALA A 316 -7.01 8.61 23.11
C ALA A 316 -7.67 8.57 24.50
N GLU A 317 -7.62 7.43 25.20
CA GLU A 317 -8.18 7.27 26.55
C GLU A 317 -7.60 8.26 27.57
N SER A 318 -6.31 8.59 27.44
CA SER A 318 -5.64 9.55 28.32
C SER A 318 -5.71 11.01 27.84
N HIS A 319 -6.40 11.28 26.71
CA HIS A 319 -6.56 12.61 26.11
C HIS A 319 -5.22 13.35 25.82
N ILE A 320 -4.15 12.62 25.51
CA ILE A 320 -2.81 13.20 25.26
C ILE A 320 -2.42 13.23 23.78
N VAL A 321 -2.85 12.25 22.97
CA VAL A 321 -2.65 12.24 21.51
C VAL A 321 -3.91 11.77 20.81
N THR A 322 -4.36 12.55 19.83
CA THR A 322 -5.39 12.15 18.87
C THR A 322 -4.67 11.65 17.61
N MET A 323 -4.72 10.34 17.34
CA MET A 323 -4.16 9.80 16.08
C MET A 323 -5.16 9.92 14.94
N VAL A 324 -4.66 10.18 13.73
CA VAL A 324 -5.46 10.30 12.50
C VAL A 324 -4.82 9.43 11.43
N PHE A 325 -5.50 8.35 11.05
CA PHE A 325 -5.07 7.42 10.01
C PHE A 325 -5.80 7.72 8.71
N LEU A 326 -5.08 7.85 7.59
CA LEU A 326 -5.66 8.07 6.25
C LEU A 326 -5.37 6.87 5.36
N SER A 327 -6.40 6.32 4.71
CA SER A 327 -6.29 5.16 3.80
C SER A 327 -7.03 5.39 2.49
N ASP A 328 -6.41 5.05 1.37
CA ASP A 328 -7.10 4.93 0.08
C ASP A 328 -7.83 3.57 0.07
N ASP A 329 -7.08 2.47 0.16
CA ASP A 329 -7.60 1.10 0.24
C ASP A 329 -8.46 0.85 1.50
N PHE A 330 -9.38 -0.10 1.39
CA PHE A 330 -10.21 -0.60 2.48
C PHE A 330 -9.48 -1.56 3.44
N TRP A 331 -8.41 -2.23 3.01
CA TRP A 331 -7.81 -3.34 3.77
C TRP A 331 -7.40 -3.06 5.23
N PRO A 332 -6.97 -1.83 5.62
CA PRO A 332 -6.65 -1.54 7.02
C PRO A 332 -7.87 -1.55 7.95
N TYR A 333 -9.06 -1.18 7.44
CA TYR A 333 -10.29 -1.10 8.24
C TYR A 333 -10.70 -2.43 8.91
N PRO A 334 -10.83 -3.58 8.21
CA PRO A 334 -11.16 -4.85 8.85
C PRO A 334 -10.04 -5.44 9.73
N VAL A 335 -8.80 -4.95 9.61
CA VAL A 335 -7.72 -5.26 10.58
C VAL A 335 -7.95 -4.46 11.85
N MET A 336 -8.13 -3.14 11.73
CA MET A 336 -8.25 -2.26 12.90
C MET A 336 -9.56 -2.45 13.67
N ARG A 337 -10.66 -2.74 12.97
CA ARG A 337 -12.00 -2.96 13.57
C ARG A 337 -12.02 -4.05 14.66
N GLN A 338 -11.04 -4.95 14.69
CA GLN A 338 -10.96 -6.06 15.65
C GLN A 338 -10.66 -5.62 17.09
N ILE A 339 -9.98 -4.48 17.29
CA ILE A 339 -9.59 -3.96 18.61
C ILE A 339 -10.01 -2.48 18.81
N ALA A 340 -10.96 -2.01 18.01
CA ALA A 340 -11.43 -0.63 17.99
C ALA A 340 -12.52 -0.36 19.04
N ASN A 341 -12.14 0.17 20.20
CA ASN A 341 -13.04 0.71 21.22
C ASN A 341 -13.21 2.23 21.10
N ARG A 342 -12.18 2.95 20.62
CA ARG A 342 -12.15 4.43 20.55
C ARG A 342 -12.02 4.98 19.13
N MET A 343 -11.91 4.10 18.13
CA MET A 343 -11.89 4.48 16.71
C MET A 343 -13.20 5.10 16.25
N GLN A 344 -13.14 6.29 15.66
CA GLN A 344 -14.20 6.79 14.77
C GLN A 344 -13.74 6.63 13.32
N THR A 345 -14.65 6.26 12.41
CA THR A 345 -14.32 6.02 10.99
C THR A 345 -15.18 6.90 10.09
N TYR A 346 -14.54 7.60 9.15
CA TYR A 346 -15.20 8.46 8.17
C TYR A 346 -14.91 7.98 6.75
N ALA A 347 -15.95 7.92 5.91
CA ALA A 347 -15.85 7.56 4.51
C ALA A 347 -15.84 8.83 3.64
N VAL A 348 -14.67 9.19 3.11
CA VAL A 348 -14.47 10.40 2.29
C VAL A 348 -14.77 10.08 0.84
N LYS A 349 -15.99 10.45 0.44
CA LYS A 349 -16.59 10.19 -0.87
C LYS A 349 -16.31 11.34 -1.85
N ASP A 350 -16.61 11.12 -3.12
CA ASP A 350 -16.62 12.18 -4.13
C ASP A 350 -17.79 13.14 -3.90
N LEU A 351 -17.74 14.33 -4.53
CA LEU A 351 -18.86 15.28 -4.45
C LEU A 351 -20.12 14.74 -5.13
N GLU A 352 -21.29 15.09 -4.58
CA GLU A 352 -22.57 14.89 -5.27
C GLU A 352 -22.58 15.73 -6.57
N PRO A 353 -23.17 15.28 -7.70
CA PRO A 353 -23.03 16.02 -8.97
C PRO A 353 -23.59 17.45 -8.99
N THR A 354 -24.62 17.72 -8.18
CA THR A 354 -25.19 19.07 -7.98
C THR A 354 -24.24 20.03 -7.24
N GLU A 355 -23.29 19.49 -6.48
CA GLU A 355 -22.18 20.20 -5.83
C GLU A 355 -20.97 20.25 -6.79
N THR A 356 -20.70 19.14 -7.49
CA THR A 356 -19.58 18.97 -8.44
C THR A 356 -19.53 20.05 -9.51
N LEU A 357 -20.63 20.35 -10.21
CA LEU A 357 -20.63 21.35 -11.27
C LEU A 357 -20.24 22.75 -10.75
N LYS A 358 -20.82 23.14 -9.61
CA LYS A 358 -20.54 24.44 -8.96
C LYS A 358 -19.11 24.51 -8.45
N ALA A 359 -18.64 23.44 -7.81
CA ALA A 359 -17.28 23.31 -7.32
C ALA A 359 -16.25 23.32 -8.47
N PHE A 360 -16.54 22.65 -9.59
CA PHE A 360 -15.69 22.66 -10.78
C PHE A 360 -15.64 24.04 -11.44
N GLN A 361 -16.77 24.75 -11.57
CA GLN A 361 -16.81 26.13 -12.07
C GLN A 361 -16.00 27.10 -11.17
N LYS A 362 -16.12 26.99 -9.85
CA LYS A 362 -15.32 27.76 -8.86
C LYS A 362 -13.83 27.46 -9.04
N LEU A 363 -13.47 26.17 -9.04
CA LEU A 363 -12.11 25.65 -9.20
C LEU A 363 -11.46 26.09 -10.52
N ARG A 364 -12.17 26.01 -11.65
CA ARG A 364 -11.70 26.45 -12.97
C ARG A 364 -11.41 27.95 -12.99
N LYS A 365 -12.31 28.77 -12.45
CA LYS A 365 -12.16 30.23 -12.40
C LYS A 365 -11.04 30.69 -11.47
N ASP A 366 -10.88 30.05 -10.31
CA ASP A 366 -9.75 30.28 -9.41
C ASP A 366 -8.42 29.89 -10.07
N THR A 367 -8.36 28.72 -10.73
CA THR A 367 -7.16 28.23 -11.43
C THR A 367 -6.76 29.16 -12.59
N LEU A 368 -7.71 29.54 -13.44
CA LEU A 368 -7.48 30.46 -14.56
C LEU A 368 -6.97 31.83 -14.08
N ARG A 369 -7.56 32.38 -13.02
CA ARG A 369 -7.10 33.64 -12.40
C ARG A 369 -5.66 33.52 -11.92
N ASN A 370 -5.31 32.43 -11.25
CA ASN A 370 -3.96 32.19 -10.73
C ASN A 370 -2.92 32.02 -11.85
N LEU A 371 -3.32 31.43 -12.99
CA LEU A 371 -2.50 31.31 -14.20
C LEU A 371 -2.45 32.60 -15.07
N GLY A 372 -3.22 33.63 -14.74
CA GLY A 372 -3.37 34.83 -15.58
C GLY A 372 -4.07 34.58 -16.93
N LEU A 373 -4.80 33.46 -17.05
CA LEU A 373 -5.53 33.05 -18.25
C LEU A 373 -6.98 33.49 -18.21
N LYS A 374 -7.65 33.42 -19.37
CA LYS A 374 -9.10 33.63 -19.50
C LYS A 374 -9.79 32.30 -19.81
N GLU A 375 -11.06 32.21 -19.42
CA GLU A 375 -11.94 31.09 -19.76
C GLU A 375 -12.23 31.14 -21.28
N THR A 376 -12.07 30.02 -21.96
CA THR A 376 -12.18 29.92 -23.44
C THR A 376 -13.13 28.82 -23.90
N GLU A 377 -13.44 27.88 -23.01
CA GLU A 377 -14.37 26.79 -23.22
C GLU A 377 -15.83 27.23 -23.05
N SER A 378 -16.78 26.53 -23.68
CA SER A 378 -18.22 26.76 -23.48
C SER A 378 -18.73 26.09 -22.19
N ASP A 379 -19.85 26.58 -21.66
CA ASP A 379 -20.51 26.00 -20.48
C ASP A 379 -20.82 24.50 -20.66
N GLU A 380 -21.08 24.05 -21.89
CA GLU A 380 -21.25 22.64 -22.26
C GLU A 380 -20.01 21.80 -21.91
N VAL A 381 -18.81 22.28 -22.28
CA VAL A 381 -17.55 21.58 -22.02
C VAL A 381 -17.22 21.59 -20.52
N ILE A 382 -17.60 22.66 -19.81
CA ILE A 382 -17.45 22.76 -18.37
C ILE A 382 -18.38 21.76 -17.65
N ALA A 383 -19.60 21.56 -18.16
CA ALA A 383 -20.52 20.53 -17.68
C ALA A 383 -20.03 19.11 -18.02
N GLU A 384 -19.55 18.88 -19.25
CA GLU A 384 -18.94 17.63 -19.73
C GLU A 384 -17.76 17.21 -18.84
N ALA A 385 -16.86 18.15 -18.50
CA ALA A 385 -15.75 17.94 -17.58
C ALA A 385 -16.20 17.64 -16.14
N ALA A 386 -17.20 18.38 -15.64
CA ALA A 386 -17.75 18.13 -14.30
C ALA A 386 -18.36 16.73 -14.20
N LEU A 387 -19.16 16.31 -15.18
CA LEU A 387 -19.75 14.97 -15.26
C LEU A 387 -18.68 13.88 -15.37
N THR A 388 -17.73 14.03 -16.29
CA THR A 388 -16.59 13.09 -16.45
C THR A 388 -15.80 12.93 -15.15
N SER A 389 -15.60 14.02 -14.41
CA SER A 389 -14.86 13.98 -13.14
C SER A 389 -15.54 13.16 -12.03
N GLY A 390 -16.85 12.93 -12.13
CA GLY A 390 -17.63 12.17 -11.15
C GLY A 390 -17.59 12.73 -9.72
N GLY A 391 -17.24 14.01 -9.55
CA GLY A 391 -17.03 14.64 -8.23
C GLY A 391 -15.65 14.39 -7.62
N ARG A 392 -14.74 13.72 -8.33
CA ARG A 392 -13.41 13.35 -7.82
C ARG A 392 -12.43 14.52 -7.89
N LEU A 393 -11.93 14.95 -6.73
CA LEU A 393 -11.02 16.09 -6.60
C LEU A 393 -9.79 15.99 -7.53
N ALA A 394 -9.16 14.82 -7.61
CA ALA A 394 -8.00 14.61 -8.48
C ALA A 394 -8.30 14.82 -9.97
N TYR A 395 -9.47 14.37 -10.45
CA TYR A 395 -9.89 14.58 -11.83
C TYR A 395 -10.36 16.02 -12.06
N MET A 396 -11.14 16.58 -11.13
CA MET A 396 -11.57 17.98 -11.16
C MET A 396 -10.37 18.93 -11.26
N SER A 397 -9.33 18.78 -10.42
CA SER A 397 -8.15 19.66 -10.47
C SER A 397 -7.22 19.35 -11.65
N ARG A 398 -7.20 18.12 -12.18
CA ARG A 398 -6.51 17.82 -13.46
C ARG A 398 -7.19 18.52 -14.64
N LEU A 399 -8.52 18.46 -14.72
CA LEU A 399 -9.32 19.10 -15.79
C LEU A 399 -9.32 20.63 -15.65
N ALA A 400 -9.44 21.17 -14.44
CA ALA A 400 -9.46 22.62 -14.19
C ALA A 400 -8.15 23.33 -14.56
N ARG A 401 -7.03 22.60 -14.67
CA ARG A 401 -5.72 23.08 -15.15
C ARG A 401 -5.52 22.93 -16.67
N SER A 402 -6.57 22.70 -17.47
CA SER A 402 -6.49 22.72 -18.94
C SER A 402 -5.99 24.08 -19.45
N LYS A 403 -4.88 24.09 -20.20
CA LYS A 403 -4.25 25.34 -20.71
C LYS A 403 -4.62 25.70 -22.15
N LYS A 404 -5.33 24.83 -22.88
CA LYS A 404 -5.71 25.01 -24.30
C LYS A 404 -7.01 24.31 -24.69
N ASP A 405 -7.10 23.01 -24.40
CA ASP A 405 -8.20 22.15 -24.80
C ASP A 405 -8.58 21.26 -23.62
N MET A 406 -9.84 21.35 -23.18
CA MET A 406 -10.40 20.54 -22.11
C MET A 406 -11.02 19.24 -22.65
N ARG A 407 -11.56 19.22 -23.88
CA ARG A 407 -12.13 18.01 -24.51
C ARG A 407 -11.06 16.98 -24.82
N HIS A 408 -9.93 17.39 -25.42
CA HIS A 408 -8.79 16.49 -25.59
C HIS A 408 -8.27 15.95 -24.23
N LEU A 409 -8.43 16.70 -23.13
CA LEU A 409 -8.03 16.23 -21.81
C LEU A 409 -9.06 15.27 -21.18
N ILE A 410 -10.36 15.42 -21.51
CA ILE A 410 -11.44 14.48 -21.18
C ILE A 410 -11.21 13.15 -21.91
N GLU A 411 -11.07 13.15 -23.23
CA GLU A 411 -10.87 11.91 -24.00
C GLU A 411 -9.58 11.19 -23.58
N ARG A 412 -8.45 11.90 -23.47
CA ARG A 412 -7.19 11.31 -22.96
C ARG A 412 -7.31 10.75 -21.53
N LEU A 413 -8.30 11.19 -20.75
CA LEU A 413 -8.55 10.67 -19.41
C LEU A 413 -9.42 9.39 -19.48
N LYS A 414 -10.41 9.32 -20.38
CA LYS A 414 -11.14 8.07 -20.72
C LYS A 414 -10.22 7.01 -21.32
N ASP A 415 -9.46 7.37 -22.37
CA ASP A 415 -8.49 6.50 -23.06
C ASP A 415 -7.50 5.86 -22.08
N GLY A 416 -6.98 6.68 -21.16
CA GLY A 416 -6.02 6.24 -20.14
C GLY A 416 -6.62 5.26 -19.15
N GLU A 417 -7.89 5.45 -18.78
CA GLU A 417 -8.63 4.57 -17.88
C GLU A 417 -9.01 3.25 -18.57
N LYS A 418 -9.50 3.28 -19.81
CA LYS A 418 -9.75 2.07 -20.62
C LYS A 418 -8.46 1.28 -20.84
N SER A 419 -7.35 1.97 -21.13
CA SER A 419 -6.02 1.36 -21.27
C SER A 419 -5.54 0.72 -19.96
N TRP A 420 -5.72 1.41 -18.82
CA TRP A 420 -5.38 0.87 -17.49
C TRP A 420 -6.21 -0.38 -17.16
N LEU A 421 -7.52 -0.32 -17.38
CA LEU A 421 -8.45 -1.42 -17.16
C LEU A 421 -8.07 -2.65 -18.00
N LEU A 422 -7.93 -2.48 -19.32
CA LEU A 422 -7.55 -3.57 -20.24
C LEU A 422 -6.15 -4.12 -19.97
N THR A 423 -5.19 -3.30 -19.57
CA THR A 423 -3.83 -3.76 -19.18
C THR A 423 -3.87 -4.66 -17.94
N ASN A 424 -4.78 -4.41 -17.01
CA ASN A 424 -4.91 -5.19 -15.77
C ASN A 424 -5.94 -6.33 -15.86
N THR A 425 -6.77 -6.41 -16.90
CA THR A 425 -7.90 -7.37 -17.00
C THR A 425 -8.07 -7.99 -18.39
N GLY A 426 -7.02 -8.00 -19.22
CA GLY A 426 -7.08 -8.49 -20.60
C GLY A 426 -7.60 -9.93 -20.71
N LEU A 427 -8.52 -10.15 -21.65
CA LEU A 427 -9.10 -11.47 -21.97
C LEU A 427 -8.30 -12.12 -23.12
N ILE A 428 -7.80 -13.34 -22.91
CA ILE A 428 -6.98 -14.09 -23.86
C ILE A 428 -7.71 -15.41 -24.19
N PRO A 429 -8.39 -15.51 -25.36
CA PRO A 429 -9.25 -16.66 -25.67
C PRO A 429 -8.47 -17.97 -25.86
N ASP A 430 -7.31 -17.93 -26.53
CA ASP A 430 -6.42 -19.10 -26.67
C ASP A 430 -5.30 -19.04 -25.64
N CYS A 431 -5.66 -19.16 -24.35
CA CYS A 431 -4.70 -19.20 -23.25
C CYS A 431 -4.18 -20.61 -22.98
N ASP A 432 -2.91 -20.69 -22.55
CA ASP A 432 -2.26 -21.88 -22.03
C ASP A 432 -2.19 -21.85 -20.49
N ASP A 433 -1.80 -22.98 -19.89
CA ASP A 433 -1.77 -23.19 -18.44
C ASP A 433 -0.90 -22.17 -17.67
N ASP A 434 0.25 -21.77 -18.22
CA ASP A 434 1.11 -20.73 -17.63
C ASP A 434 0.41 -19.35 -17.47
N VAL A 435 -0.70 -19.13 -18.18
CA VAL A 435 -1.49 -17.87 -18.20
C VAL A 435 -2.88 -18.07 -17.54
N MET A 436 -3.22 -19.28 -17.12
CA MET A 436 -4.57 -19.64 -16.68
C MET A 436 -5.00 -18.98 -15.36
N ASP A 437 -4.07 -18.70 -14.43
CA ASP A 437 -4.37 -17.90 -13.22
C ASP A 437 -4.55 -16.39 -13.50
N GLU A 438 -3.95 -15.85 -14.58
CA GLU A 438 -4.24 -14.50 -15.07
C GLU A 438 -5.64 -14.45 -15.70
N GLN A 439 -6.02 -15.45 -16.50
CA GLN A 439 -7.33 -15.48 -17.14
C GLN A 439 -8.48 -15.78 -16.18
N LYS A 440 -8.22 -16.49 -15.06
CA LYS A 440 -9.11 -16.49 -13.90
C LYS A 440 -9.33 -15.09 -13.34
N TRP A 441 -8.26 -14.33 -13.13
CA TRP A 441 -8.32 -12.95 -12.63
C TRP A 441 -9.13 -12.05 -13.58
N SER A 442 -8.79 -12.03 -14.87
CA SER A 442 -9.48 -11.23 -15.89
C SER A 442 -10.96 -11.59 -16.00
N SER A 443 -11.30 -12.87 -16.20
CA SER A 443 -12.69 -13.30 -16.38
C SER A 443 -13.56 -13.12 -15.14
N CYS A 444 -13.05 -13.44 -13.94
CA CYS A 444 -13.77 -13.17 -12.68
C CYS A 444 -13.99 -11.66 -12.46
N THR A 445 -13.06 -10.81 -12.91
CA THR A 445 -13.21 -9.35 -12.83
C THR A 445 -14.26 -8.85 -13.82
N TRP A 446 -14.22 -9.29 -15.08
CA TRP A 446 -15.23 -8.89 -16.09
C TRP A 446 -16.66 -9.32 -15.74
N LEU A 447 -16.85 -10.45 -15.04
CA LEU A 447 -18.16 -10.82 -14.48
C LEU A 447 -18.71 -9.74 -13.51
N LEU A 448 -17.86 -9.13 -12.70
CA LEU A 448 -18.23 -8.05 -11.78
C LEU A 448 -18.44 -6.72 -12.53
N LEU A 449 -17.54 -6.37 -13.46
CA LEU A 449 -17.63 -5.15 -14.27
C LEU A 449 -18.94 -5.14 -15.10
N ARG A 450 -19.27 -6.25 -15.77
CA ARG A 450 -20.53 -6.41 -16.53
C ARG A 450 -21.78 -6.23 -15.67
N GLU A 451 -21.79 -6.73 -14.42
CA GLU A 451 -22.93 -6.54 -13.51
C GLU A 451 -23.02 -5.09 -12.98
N PHE A 452 -21.90 -4.36 -12.85
CA PHE A 452 -21.93 -2.91 -12.59
C PHE A 452 -22.52 -2.14 -13.78
N VAL A 453 -22.10 -2.42 -15.02
CA VAL A 453 -22.63 -1.81 -16.25
C VAL A 453 -24.13 -2.07 -16.37
N LYS A 454 -24.56 -3.33 -16.27
CA LYS A 454 -25.97 -3.72 -16.30
C LYS A 454 -26.83 -3.05 -15.21
N ARG A 455 -26.29 -2.86 -13.99
CA ARG A 455 -26.96 -2.10 -12.93
C ARG A 455 -27.03 -0.61 -13.26
N ARG A 456 -25.98 -0.04 -13.88
CA ARG A 456 -25.98 1.35 -14.35
C ARG A 456 -27.08 1.57 -15.39
N GLU A 457 -27.13 0.73 -16.42
CA GLU A 457 -28.07 0.88 -17.54
C GLU A 457 -29.53 0.75 -17.08
N LYS A 458 -29.83 -0.18 -16.16
CA LYS A 458 -31.14 -0.26 -15.51
C LYS A 458 -31.50 1.02 -14.74
N LEU A 459 -30.55 1.64 -14.03
CA LEU A 459 -30.79 2.89 -13.30
C LEU A 459 -30.97 4.09 -14.25
N GLU A 460 -30.32 4.08 -15.42
CA GLU A 460 -30.53 5.08 -16.48
C GLU A 460 -31.90 4.92 -17.14
N GLU A 461 -32.34 3.69 -17.40
CA GLU A 461 -33.68 3.37 -17.89
C GLU A 461 -34.77 3.79 -16.89
N GLU A 462 -34.65 3.38 -15.63
CA GLU A 462 -35.55 3.80 -14.56
C GLU A 462 -35.57 5.32 -14.33
N ALA A 463 -34.52 6.06 -14.71
CA ALA A 463 -34.50 7.52 -14.65
C ALA A 463 -35.13 8.17 -15.88
N ARG A 464 -34.95 7.56 -17.06
CA ARG A 464 -35.61 7.95 -18.32
C ARG A 464 -37.12 7.81 -18.19
N GLU A 465 -37.62 6.68 -17.70
CA GLU A 465 -39.06 6.46 -17.42
C GLU A 465 -39.64 7.53 -16.48
N LYS A 466 -38.91 7.90 -15.42
CA LYS A 466 -39.33 8.95 -14.46
C LYS A 466 -39.36 10.34 -15.09
N LYS A 467 -38.44 10.64 -16.03
CA LYS A 467 -38.39 11.91 -16.79
C LYS A 467 -39.46 11.97 -17.88
N GLU A 468 -39.80 10.84 -18.51
CA GLU A 468 -40.92 10.72 -19.46
C GLU A 468 -42.28 10.84 -18.75
N ALA A 469 -42.42 10.27 -17.55
CA ALA A 469 -43.62 10.37 -16.72
C ALA A 469 -43.82 11.77 -16.08
N ASN A 470 -42.76 12.58 -15.97
CA ASN A 470 -42.83 13.96 -15.47
C ASN A 470 -41.78 14.85 -16.16
N PRO A 471 -42.07 15.36 -17.38
CA PRO A 471 -41.11 16.15 -18.17
C PRO A 471 -40.68 17.47 -17.51
N ASP A 472 -41.56 18.09 -16.73
CA ASP A 472 -41.29 19.32 -15.96
C ASP A 472 -40.63 19.02 -14.59
N GLY A 473 -40.28 17.77 -14.33
CA GLY A 473 -39.63 17.32 -13.10
C GLY A 473 -38.17 17.78 -12.97
N PRO A 474 -37.62 17.79 -11.74
CA PRO A 474 -36.19 18.01 -11.54
C PRO A 474 -35.37 16.92 -12.21
N GLU A 475 -34.19 17.27 -12.72
CA GLU A 475 -33.33 16.33 -13.43
C GLU A 475 -32.91 15.14 -12.54
N VAL A 476 -33.26 13.93 -12.98
CA VAL A 476 -33.02 12.70 -12.24
C VAL A 476 -31.56 12.28 -12.38
N HIS A 477 -30.73 12.67 -11.41
CA HIS A 477 -29.36 12.18 -11.33
C HIS A 477 -29.33 10.66 -11.10
N VAL A 478 -28.68 9.94 -12.03
CA VAL A 478 -28.42 8.51 -11.93
C VAL A 478 -27.12 8.28 -11.14
N PRO A 479 -27.16 7.67 -9.94
CA PRO A 479 -25.97 7.48 -9.10
C PRO A 479 -25.01 6.42 -9.66
N MET A 480 -23.80 6.36 -9.10
CA MET A 480 -22.88 5.23 -9.25
C MET A 480 -23.54 3.96 -8.65
N PRO A 481 -23.73 2.87 -9.42
CA PRO A 481 -24.25 1.61 -8.87
C PRO A 481 -23.33 1.07 -7.77
N SER A 482 -23.93 0.38 -6.78
CA SER A 482 -23.17 -0.32 -5.74
C SER A 482 -23.67 -1.74 -5.55
N ILE A 483 -22.74 -2.63 -5.23
CA ILE A 483 -22.94 -4.07 -5.03
C ILE A 483 -22.44 -4.38 -3.62
N SER A 484 -23.13 -5.25 -2.86
CA SER A 484 -22.61 -5.58 -1.52
C SER A 484 -21.35 -6.44 -1.62
N TYR A 485 -20.38 -6.28 -0.71
CA TYR A 485 -19.16 -7.11 -0.72
C TYR A 485 -19.51 -8.61 -0.73
N TYR A 486 -20.55 -9.03 0.00
CA TYR A 486 -21.05 -10.41 -0.03
C TYR A 486 -21.50 -10.84 -1.43
N GLU A 487 -22.27 -10.01 -2.13
CA GLU A 487 -22.77 -10.25 -3.47
C GLU A 487 -21.64 -10.28 -4.52
N CYS A 488 -20.62 -9.41 -4.40
CA CYS A 488 -19.40 -9.49 -5.22
C CYS A 488 -18.73 -10.87 -5.13
N ARG A 489 -18.71 -11.49 -3.94
CA ARG A 489 -18.16 -12.86 -3.77
C ARG A 489 -19.00 -13.92 -4.49
N GLN A 490 -20.30 -13.69 -4.67
CA GLN A 490 -21.18 -14.59 -5.42
C GLN A 490 -20.99 -14.44 -6.93
N ILE A 491 -20.85 -13.19 -7.41
CA ILE A 491 -20.63 -12.86 -8.83
C ILE A 491 -19.26 -13.34 -9.30
N MET A 492 -18.19 -13.00 -8.59
CA MET A 492 -16.81 -13.34 -9.00
C MET A 492 -16.46 -14.80 -8.72
N THR A 493 -17.06 -15.42 -7.70
CA THR A 493 -16.67 -16.71 -7.05
C THR A 493 -15.25 -16.75 -6.45
N ARG A 494 -14.34 -15.86 -6.86
CA ARG A 494 -13.00 -15.61 -6.30
C ARG A 494 -13.00 -14.37 -5.39
N PRO A 495 -13.33 -14.51 -4.09
CA PRO A 495 -13.43 -13.39 -3.16
C PRO A 495 -12.07 -12.77 -2.80
N ASP A 496 -10.99 -13.51 -3.01
CA ASP A 496 -9.61 -13.13 -2.75
C ASP A 496 -9.12 -12.00 -3.66
N PHE A 497 -9.64 -11.92 -4.90
CA PHE A 497 -9.32 -10.87 -5.86
C PHE A 497 -9.86 -9.48 -5.48
N ILE A 498 -10.94 -9.41 -4.69
CA ILE A 498 -11.63 -8.15 -4.38
C ILE A 498 -10.68 -7.13 -3.73
N ASN A 499 -9.82 -7.56 -2.80
CA ASN A 499 -8.88 -6.66 -2.12
C ASN A 499 -7.77 -6.13 -3.05
N GLN A 500 -7.45 -6.85 -4.13
CA GLN A 500 -6.44 -6.44 -5.12
C GLN A 500 -7.05 -5.51 -6.18
N LEU A 501 -8.35 -5.67 -6.52
CA LEU A 501 -9.07 -4.72 -7.37
C LEU A 501 -9.22 -3.33 -6.69
N ASP A 502 -9.41 -3.33 -5.37
CA ASP A 502 -9.44 -2.12 -4.53
C ASP A 502 -8.06 -1.42 -4.54
N HIS A 503 -6.99 -2.17 -4.28
CA HIS A 503 -5.60 -1.66 -4.35
C HIS A 503 -5.19 -1.15 -5.74
N LEU A 504 -5.68 -1.78 -6.82
CA LEU A 504 -5.47 -1.34 -8.21
C LEU A 504 -6.32 -0.13 -8.62
N ASN A 505 -7.20 0.37 -7.75
CA ASN A 505 -8.14 1.46 -8.02
C ASN A 505 -9.07 1.14 -9.20
N ILE A 506 -9.50 -0.13 -9.32
CA ILE A 506 -10.52 -0.56 -10.31
C ILE A 506 -11.91 -0.55 -9.64
N ILE A 507 -11.96 -0.93 -8.36
CA ILE A 507 -13.13 -0.79 -7.49
C ILE A 507 -12.76 0.06 -6.28
N SER A 508 -13.78 0.48 -5.52
CA SER A 508 -13.61 1.05 -4.19
C SER A 508 -14.62 0.43 -3.21
N ILE A 509 -14.19 0.23 -1.95
CA ILE A 509 -15.02 -0.42 -0.91
C ILE A 509 -15.27 0.55 0.26
N ASP A 510 -16.54 0.88 0.47
CA ASP A 510 -17.01 1.75 1.56
C ASP A 510 -17.02 1.01 2.92
N ILE A 511 -17.02 1.75 4.03
CA ILE A 511 -17.09 1.21 5.41
C ILE A 511 -18.39 0.42 5.65
N GLU A 512 -19.44 0.72 4.88
CA GLU A 512 -20.70 -0.04 4.80
C GLU A 512 -20.57 -1.39 4.07
N HIS A 513 -19.36 -1.77 3.64
CA HIS A 513 -19.05 -2.95 2.83
C HIS A 513 -19.82 -2.94 1.49
N LYS A 514 -20.03 -1.74 0.94
CA LYS A 514 -20.57 -1.50 -0.41
C LYS A 514 -19.41 -1.29 -1.37
N VAL A 515 -19.36 -2.11 -2.41
CA VAL A 515 -18.40 -2.02 -3.50
C VAL A 515 -18.98 -1.16 -4.61
N ARG A 516 -18.15 -0.32 -5.21
CA ARG A 516 -18.42 0.47 -6.42
C ARG A 516 -17.26 0.28 -7.39
N LEU A 517 -17.44 0.61 -8.67
CA LEU A 517 -16.27 0.91 -9.51
C LEU A 517 -15.55 2.13 -8.93
N ASP A 518 -14.23 2.24 -9.13
CA ASP A 518 -13.47 3.32 -8.51
C ASP A 518 -14.01 4.69 -8.93
N SER A 519 -14.21 4.93 -10.23
CA SER A 519 -14.71 6.21 -10.75
C SER A 519 -15.76 6.08 -11.85
N ILE A 520 -16.43 7.20 -12.17
CA ILE A 520 -17.32 7.32 -13.34
C ILE A 520 -16.59 7.00 -14.65
N VAL A 521 -15.31 7.37 -14.75
CA VAL A 521 -14.48 7.08 -15.92
C VAL A 521 -14.23 5.59 -16.04
N THR A 522 -13.96 4.92 -14.93
CA THR A 522 -13.79 3.45 -14.85
C THR A 522 -15.10 2.73 -15.23
N LEU A 523 -16.25 3.32 -14.91
CA LEU A 523 -17.57 2.83 -15.32
C LEU A 523 -17.83 2.98 -16.82
N GLU A 524 -17.57 4.14 -17.42
CA GLU A 524 -17.75 4.30 -18.88
C GLU A 524 -16.72 3.47 -19.67
N ALA A 525 -15.47 3.35 -19.18
CA ALA A 525 -14.46 2.46 -19.77
C ALA A 525 -14.87 0.98 -19.70
N ALA A 526 -15.47 0.53 -18.59
CA ALA A 526 -16.03 -0.81 -18.47
C ALA A 526 -17.27 -1.00 -19.37
N ARG A 527 -18.13 0.02 -19.49
CA ARG A 527 -19.32 0.02 -20.35
C ARG A 527 -18.95 -0.10 -21.83
N GLU A 528 -17.93 0.64 -22.26
CA GLU A 528 -17.44 0.60 -23.64
C GLU A 528 -17.02 -0.83 -24.02
N VAL A 529 -16.20 -1.49 -23.20
CA VAL A 529 -15.74 -2.87 -23.45
C VAL A 529 -16.88 -3.89 -23.33
N VAL A 530 -17.75 -3.77 -22.33
CA VAL A 530 -18.88 -4.70 -22.13
C VAL A 530 -19.89 -4.65 -23.29
N ASN A 531 -20.01 -3.50 -23.94
CA ASN A 531 -20.91 -3.29 -25.08
C ASN A 531 -20.21 -3.43 -26.45
N GLU A 532 -18.95 -3.92 -26.51
CA GLU A 532 -18.29 -4.31 -27.76
C GLU A 532 -18.91 -5.60 -28.35
N GLU A 533 -19.03 -5.68 -29.68
CA GLU A 533 -19.67 -6.81 -30.36
C GLU A 533 -18.88 -8.12 -30.12
N GLY A 534 -19.56 -9.14 -29.59
CA GLY A 534 -18.96 -10.42 -29.23
C GLY A 534 -18.31 -10.48 -27.83
N PHE A 535 -18.39 -9.42 -27.01
CA PHE A 535 -17.78 -9.40 -25.67
C PHE A 535 -18.25 -10.56 -24.77
N ASP A 536 -19.55 -10.84 -24.72
CA ASP A 536 -20.10 -11.93 -23.90
C ASP A 536 -19.65 -13.32 -24.39
N GLU A 537 -19.52 -13.52 -25.71
CA GLU A 537 -19.02 -14.76 -26.31
C GLU A 537 -17.53 -14.96 -26.01
N LEU A 538 -16.73 -13.88 -26.06
CA LEU A 538 -15.33 -13.86 -25.66
C LEU A 538 -15.16 -14.19 -24.17
N LEU A 539 -15.95 -13.57 -23.30
CA LEU A 539 -15.90 -13.78 -21.85
C LEU A 539 -16.33 -15.20 -21.46
N GLU A 540 -17.34 -15.77 -22.12
CA GLU A 540 -17.76 -17.16 -21.89
C GLU A 540 -16.72 -18.15 -22.44
N GLY A 541 -16.19 -17.93 -23.64
CA GLY A 541 -15.13 -18.76 -24.24
C GLY A 541 -13.83 -18.79 -23.41
N VAL A 542 -13.39 -17.67 -22.85
CA VAL A 542 -12.23 -17.62 -21.92
C VAL A 542 -12.51 -18.44 -20.65
N ARG A 543 -13.73 -18.39 -20.12
CA ARG A 543 -14.10 -19.14 -18.91
C ARG A 543 -14.18 -20.64 -19.17
N ASP A 544 -14.80 -21.06 -20.27
CA ASP A 544 -14.81 -22.46 -20.71
C ASP A 544 -13.39 -22.99 -20.92
N ARG A 545 -12.50 -22.18 -21.52
CA ARG A 545 -11.08 -22.52 -21.71
C ARG A 545 -10.33 -22.69 -20.38
N VAL A 546 -10.56 -21.82 -19.40
CA VAL A 546 -10.01 -21.95 -18.03
C VAL A 546 -10.51 -23.23 -17.36
N ASP A 547 -11.82 -23.54 -17.48
CA ASP A 547 -12.41 -24.76 -16.92
C ASP A 547 -11.93 -26.04 -17.64
N GLU A 548 -11.62 -25.99 -18.95
CA GLU A 548 -10.92 -27.09 -19.66
C GLU A 548 -9.53 -27.36 -19.05
N ILE A 549 -8.72 -26.31 -18.82
CA ILE A 549 -7.37 -26.44 -18.27
C ILE A 549 -7.42 -26.96 -16.83
N GLU A 550 -8.29 -26.40 -15.98
CA GLU A 550 -8.57 -26.93 -14.63
C GLU A 550 -9.02 -28.40 -14.66
N SER A 551 -9.87 -28.79 -15.63
CA SER A 551 -10.31 -30.17 -15.81
C SER A 551 -9.15 -31.10 -16.17
N LEU A 552 -8.26 -30.68 -17.09
CA LEU A 552 -7.04 -31.42 -17.43
C LEU A 552 -6.15 -31.60 -16.20
N HIS A 553 -5.95 -30.56 -15.38
CA HIS A 553 -5.19 -30.62 -14.12
C HIS A 553 -5.81 -31.48 -13.02
N ARG A 554 -7.14 -31.63 -13.01
CA ARG A 554 -7.85 -32.57 -12.13
C ARG A 554 -7.71 -34.01 -12.62
N THR A 555 -7.41 -34.25 -13.90
CA THR A 555 -7.05 -35.57 -14.43
C THR A 555 -5.55 -35.89 -14.33
N ARG A 556 -5.19 -37.17 -14.40
CA ARG A 556 -3.80 -37.62 -14.48
C ARG A 556 -3.58 -38.34 -15.80
N GLU A 557 -2.84 -37.73 -16.72
CA GLU A 557 -2.41 -38.43 -17.94
C GLU A 557 -1.28 -39.42 -17.62
N LEU A 558 -1.28 -40.58 -18.29
CA LEU A 558 -0.24 -41.61 -18.21
C LEU A 558 0.42 -41.75 -19.58
N THR A 559 1.54 -41.06 -19.76
CA THR A 559 2.33 -41.12 -21.01
C THR A 559 3.34 -42.26 -20.95
N PHE A 560 3.06 -43.31 -21.71
CA PHE A 560 3.99 -44.42 -21.91
C PHE A 560 4.96 -44.09 -23.05
N LYS A 561 6.26 -44.29 -22.81
CA LYS A 561 7.32 -44.24 -23.82
C LYS A 561 7.78 -45.66 -24.15
N ASP A 562 8.44 -45.83 -25.28
CA ASP A 562 9.11 -47.08 -25.69
C ASP A 562 8.14 -48.28 -25.73
N VAL A 563 7.08 -48.14 -26.55
CA VAL A 563 6.01 -49.14 -26.75
C VAL A 563 6.01 -49.60 -28.20
N GLU A 564 6.19 -50.90 -28.43
CA GLU A 564 6.29 -51.51 -29.75
C GLU A 564 5.00 -52.22 -30.21
N SER A 565 4.98 -52.63 -31.49
CA SER A 565 3.82 -53.22 -32.15
C SER A 565 3.58 -54.68 -31.72
N GLY A 566 3.05 -54.85 -30.51
CA GLY A 566 2.72 -56.15 -29.89
C GLY A 566 2.57 -56.08 -28.37
N ASP A 567 3.05 -54.99 -27.76
CA ASP A 567 3.03 -54.77 -26.31
C ASP A 567 1.62 -54.67 -25.73
N ARG A 568 1.50 -55.05 -24.45
CA ARG A 568 0.21 -55.14 -23.74
C ARG A 568 0.28 -54.45 -22.38
N ILE A 569 0.05 -53.14 -22.37
CA ILE A 569 0.02 -52.33 -21.16
C ILE A 569 -1.26 -52.64 -20.37
N ARG A 570 -1.13 -53.21 -19.16
CA ARG A 570 -2.25 -53.41 -18.22
C ARG A 570 -2.26 -52.29 -17.17
N VAL A 571 -3.06 -51.26 -17.40
CA VAL A 571 -3.36 -50.24 -16.38
C VAL A 571 -4.39 -50.79 -15.38
N MET A 572 -4.13 -50.65 -14.08
CA MET A 572 -5.11 -50.90 -13.02
C MET A 572 -5.19 -49.66 -12.12
N VAL A 573 -6.42 -49.20 -11.86
CA VAL A 573 -6.68 -48.03 -11.01
C VAL A 573 -7.28 -48.51 -9.68
N ASP A 574 -6.44 -48.60 -8.65
CA ASP A 574 -6.92 -48.84 -7.29
C ASP A 574 -7.49 -47.54 -6.68
N LYS A 575 -8.80 -47.54 -6.42
CA LYS A 575 -9.49 -46.42 -5.72
C LYS A 575 -9.45 -46.57 -4.20
N GLY A 576 -8.84 -47.63 -3.66
CA GLY A 576 -8.74 -47.94 -2.22
C GLY A 576 -7.66 -47.15 -1.47
N GLY A 577 -6.83 -46.35 -2.14
CA GLY A 577 -5.85 -45.47 -1.51
C GLY A 577 -4.47 -46.09 -1.28
N SER A 578 -4.23 -47.33 -1.72
CA SER A 578 -2.88 -47.91 -1.81
C SER A 578 -2.13 -47.33 -3.01
N GLY A 579 -0.84 -46.99 -2.82
CA GLY A 579 -0.03 -46.37 -3.88
C GLY A 579 0.15 -47.23 -5.13
N TRP A 580 0.18 -46.58 -6.30
CA TRP A 580 0.36 -47.18 -7.63
C TRP A 580 1.53 -48.17 -7.67
N ARG A 581 1.26 -49.39 -8.17
CA ARG A 581 2.30 -50.37 -8.52
C ARG A 581 2.22 -50.68 -10.01
N ILE A 582 3.26 -50.30 -10.74
CA ILE A 582 3.46 -50.77 -12.13
C ILE A 582 4.00 -52.19 -12.04
N PHE A 583 3.28 -53.14 -12.63
CA PHE A 583 3.80 -54.48 -12.89
C PHE A 583 4.36 -54.49 -14.32
N LYS A 584 5.56 -55.06 -14.49
CA LYS A 584 6.16 -55.35 -15.80
C LYS A 584 5.59 -56.65 -16.36
#